data_AF-A0AB37QMF8-F1
#
_entry.id   AF-A0AB37QMF8-F1
#
_cell.length_a   1.000
_cell.length_b   1.000
_cell.length_c   1.000
_cell.angle_alpha   90.00
_cell.angle_beta   90.00
_cell.angle_gamma   90.00
#
_symmetry.space_group_name_H-M   'P 1'
#
loop_
_entity.id
_entity.type
_entity.pdbx_description
1 polymer ?
#
loop_
_entity_poly.entity_id
_entity_poly.type
_entity_poly.pdbx_seq_one_letter_code
_entity_poly.pdbx_strand_id
1 'polypeptide(L)'
;MTNKTGQWRDGNSVELLINGEDFYARVFECIRAARKEVLIETFIIFEDRIGEGLQQALLEAAGNGAKVVVTVDDYGTSDLSSTFVRTMIDAGIQIQLFDPRPRFMGMRTNLFRRLHRKVVVIDGELGFIGGINYSVDHMTDTGLTAKQDYAVLVRGPIVGDIHKSAMSMLSDAVRSKLTPIPLKLDRAGNASMLLAERDNGEHTTDIEEQYLEAIRGATQRITLANAYFFPSYRFLRELRNASRRGVKVTLILQGQPDMPFVRVCSRLTYTYLLRDGVVIHEYKQRALHGKVALIDEEWLTVGSSNLDPLSLALNLEANLVIRDPELNQRLQDHLMELAAAHSTQMSLKGAARGQWWRAPMIVLSFFFLRRFPAIAGLFPVHGVRLKPLRAGDVVPEAKAIEQHQNLHELDQEKTS
;
A
#
# COMPACT_ATOMS: atom_id res chain seq x y z
N MET A 1 25.46 -2.13 -18.35
CA MET A 1 24.46 -1.63 -17.38
C MET A 1 23.20 -2.43 -17.63
N THR A 2 22.99 -3.50 -16.86
CA THR A 2 21.80 -4.36 -16.98
C THR A 2 20.57 -3.53 -16.63
N ASN A 3 19.56 -3.53 -17.52
CA ASN A 3 18.24 -2.93 -17.27
C ASN A 3 17.71 -3.47 -15.93
N LYS A 4 17.81 -2.66 -14.87
CA LYS A 4 17.26 -2.94 -13.53
C LYS A 4 15.78 -2.54 -13.42
N THR A 5 15.21 -1.99 -14.47
CA THR A 5 13.79 -1.66 -14.59
C THR A 5 13.06 -2.93 -15.03
N GLY A 6 12.03 -3.34 -14.29
CA GLY A 6 11.26 -4.57 -14.53
C GLY A 6 10.81 -4.81 -15.98
N GLN A 7 10.31 -6.02 -16.26
CA GLN A 7 9.87 -6.39 -17.61
C GLN A 7 8.43 -5.91 -17.85
N TRP A 8 8.20 -5.19 -18.95
CA TRP A 8 6.85 -4.90 -19.42
C TRP A 8 6.21 -6.16 -20.02
N ARG A 9 4.94 -6.38 -19.66
CA ARG A 9 4.08 -7.45 -20.14
C ARG A 9 2.93 -6.84 -20.89
N ASP A 10 2.73 -7.20 -22.15
CA ASP A 10 1.57 -6.76 -22.93
C ASP A 10 0.42 -7.76 -22.84
N GLY A 11 -0.79 -7.31 -23.15
CA GLY A 11 -1.94 -8.20 -23.31
C GLY A 11 -2.72 -8.45 -22.04
N ASN A 12 -2.68 -7.54 -21.07
CA ASN A 12 -3.35 -7.71 -19.78
C ASN A 12 -4.70 -6.97 -19.75
N SER A 13 -5.60 -7.43 -18.89
CA SER A 13 -6.80 -6.68 -18.50
C SER A 13 -6.63 -6.13 -17.09
N VAL A 14 -7.22 -4.97 -16.82
CA VAL A 14 -7.26 -4.35 -15.50
C VAL A 14 -8.65 -3.84 -15.17
N GLU A 15 -9.09 -4.14 -13.96
CA GLU A 15 -10.28 -3.60 -13.33
C GLU A 15 -9.83 -2.74 -12.14
N LEU A 16 -10.25 -1.46 -12.12
CA LEU A 16 -9.99 -0.55 -11.01
C LEU A 16 -11.02 -0.80 -9.91
N LEU A 17 -10.55 -0.95 -8.68
CA LEU A 17 -11.37 -1.19 -7.50
C LEU A 17 -11.18 0.00 -6.55
N ILE A 18 -12.27 0.73 -6.28
CA ILE A 18 -12.23 1.93 -5.45
C ILE A 18 -12.82 1.58 -4.08
N ASN A 19 -12.05 1.83 -3.03
CA ASN A 19 -12.41 1.55 -1.63
C ASN A 19 -12.73 0.07 -1.36
N GLY A 20 -13.21 -0.19 -0.15
CA GLY A 20 -13.56 -1.54 0.30
C GLY A 20 -14.78 -2.11 -0.41
N GLU A 21 -15.73 -1.29 -0.84
CA GLU A 21 -16.96 -1.76 -1.50
C GLU A 21 -16.67 -2.56 -2.77
N ASP A 22 -15.86 -2.00 -3.68
CA ASP A 22 -15.48 -2.68 -4.90
C ASP A 22 -14.48 -3.81 -4.59
N PHE A 23 -13.48 -3.53 -3.77
CA PHE A 23 -12.38 -4.45 -3.53
C PHE A 23 -12.81 -5.72 -2.81
N TYR A 24 -13.51 -5.61 -1.67
CA TYR A 24 -13.89 -6.78 -0.87
C TYR A 24 -14.92 -7.65 -1.57
N ALA A 25 -15.88 -7.04 -2.27
CA ALA A 25 -16.85 -7.78 -3.06
C ALA A 25 -16.15 -8.67 -4.09
N ARG A 26 -15.24 -8.09 -4.88
CA ARG A 26 -14.55 -8.79 -5.97
C ARG A 26 -13.51 -9.79 -5.46
N VAL A 27 -12.71 -9.42 -4.47
CA VAL A 27 -11.65 -10.31 -3.95
C VAL A 27 -12.25 -11.51 -3.22
N PHE A 28 -13.32 -11.34 -2.44
CA PHE A 28 -13.96 -12.45 -1.73
C PHE A 28 -14.70 -13.38 -2.70
N GLU A 29 -15.38 -12.84 -3.71
CA GLU A 29 -15.97 -13.65 -4.78
C GLU A 29 -14.90 -14.54 -5.45
N CYS A 30 -13.78 -13.94 -5.84
CA CYS A 30 -12.71 -14.67 -6.51
C CYS A 30 -12.05 -15.72 -5.59
N ILE A 31 -11.82 -15.39 -4.32
CA ILE A 31 -11.24 -16.33 -3.34
C ILE A 31 -12.18 -17.52 -3.14
N ARG A 32 -13.49 -17.29 -2.91
CA ARG A 32 -14.47 -18.37 -2.76
C ARG A 32 -14.52 -19.29 -3.98
N ALA A 33 -14.31 -18.75 -5.17
CA ALA A 33 -14.28 -19.51 -6.42
C ALA A 33 -12.97 -20.27 -6.67
N ALA A 34 -11.92 -20.07 -5.86
CA ALA A 34 -10.62 -20.71 -6.06
C ALA A 34 -10.69 -22.24 -5.98
N ARG A 35 -9.86 -22.92 -6.76
CA ARG A 35 -9.81 -24.40 -6.83
C ARG A 35 -8.41 -24.99 -6.71
N LYS A 36 -7.37 -24.20 -6.92
CA LYS A 36 -5.98 -24.67 -6.97
C LYS A 36 -5.12 -24.02 -5.91
N GLU A 37 -5.09 -22.69 -5.88
CA GLU A 37 -4.18 -21.94 -5.03
C GLU A 37 -4.72 -20.55 -4.71
N VAL A 38 -4.49 -20.09 -3.47
CA VAL A 38 -4.69 -18.71 -3.05
C VAL A 38 -3.46 -18.27 -2.26
N LEU A 39 -2.74 -17.28 -2.77
CA LEU A 39 -1.62 -16.64 -2.09
C LEU A 39 -2.03 -15.23 -1.67
N ILE A 40 -1.95 -14.90 -0.39
CA ILE A 40 -2.26 -13.57 0.15
C ILE A 40 -1.04 -13.00 0.87
N GLU A 41 -0.75 -11.74 0.58
CA GLU A 41 0.17 -10.89 1.32
C GLU A 41 -0.60 -9.67 1.81
N THR A 42 -0.57 -9.38 3.10
CA THR A 42 -1.16 -8.16 3.64
C THR A 42 -0.43 -7.69 4.89
N PHE A 43 -0.52 -6.38 5.16
CA PHE A 43 0.04 -5.79 6.38
C PHE A 43 -0.92 -5.93 7.57
N ILE A 44 -2.20 -5.63 7.36
CA ILE A 44 -3.23 -5.63 8.40
C ILE A 44 -4.37 -6.60 8.03
N ILE A 45 -4.74 -7.41 9.01
CA ILE A 45 -6.04 -8.06 9.13
C ILE A 45 -6.57 -7.71 10.52
N PHE A 46 -7.75 -7.12 10.58
CA PHE A 46 -8.50 -6.95 11.83
C PHE A 46 -9.64 -7.96 11.91
N GLU A 47 -9.90 -8.47 13.12
CA GLU A 47 -11.03 -9.36 13.41
C GLU A 47 -12.32 -8.53 13.53
N ASP A 48 -12.68 -7.88 12.43
CA ASP A 48 -13.94 -7.17 12.22
C ASP A 48 -14.75 -7.88 11.11
N ARG A 49 -15.91 -7.34 10.72
CA ARG A 49 -16.76 -7.96 9.67
C ARG A 49 -16.03 -8.20 8.33
N ILE A 50 -14.97 -7.43 8.02
CA ILE A 50 -14.17 -7.63 6.82
C ILE A 50 -13.16 -8.77 7.03
N GLY A 51 -12.49 -8.82 8.17
CA GLY A 51 -11.61 -9.94 8.50
C GLY A 51 -12.35 -11.28 8.62
N GLU A 52 -13.53 -11.28 9.23
CA GLU A 52 -14.43 -12.45 9.27
C GLU A 52 -14.87 -12.85 7.85
N GLY A 53 -15.22 -11.88 7.02
CA GLY A 53 -15.55 -12.12 5.60
C GLY A 53 -14.39 -12.73 4.81
N LEU A 54 -13.16 -12.27 5.05
CA LEU A 54 -11.95 -12.85 4.48
C LEU A 54 -11.75 -14.28 4.99
N GLN A 55 -11.84 -14.51 6.29
CA GLN A 55 -11.68 -15.83 6.90
C GLN A 55 -12.64 -16.83 6.26
N GLN A 56 -13.93 -16.46 6.17
CA GLN A 56 -14.95 -17.30 5.58
C GLN A 56 -14.67 -17.61 4.10
N ALA A 57 -14.25 -16.61 3.31
CA ALA A 57 -13.86 -16.83 1.92
C ALA A 57 -12.68 -17.81 1.79
N LEU A 58 -11.69 -17.71 2.66
CA LEU A 58 -10.52 -18.60 2.67
C LEU A 58 -10.87 -20.03 3.10
N LEU A 59 -11.76 -20.18 4.07
CA LEU A 59 -12.28 -21.49 4.49
C LEU A 59 -13.02 -22.18 3.34
N GLU A 60 -13.84 -21.43 2.58
CA GLU A 60 -14.51 -21.94 1.39
C GLU A 60 -13.51 -22.33 0.29
N ALA A 61 -12.50 -21.51 0.02
CA ALA A 61 -11.42 -21.83 -0.93
C ALA A 61 -10.69 -23.13 -0.55
N ALA A 62 -10.33 -23.27 0.74
CA ALA A 62 -9.70 -24.48 1.27
C ALA A 62 -10.63 -25.71 1.15
N GLY A 63 -11.91 -25.55 1.46
CA GLY A 63 -12.94 -26.58 1.31
C GLY A 63 -13.14 -27.02 -0.15
N ASN A 64 -12.92 -26.12 -1.11
CA ASN A 64 -12.91 -26.43 -2.54
C ASN A 64 -11.64 -27.15 -3.02
N GLY A 65 -10.67 -27.38 -2.13
CA GLY A 65 -9.42 -28.06 -2.41
C GLY A 65 -8.24 -27.15 -2.77
N ALA A 66 -8.43 -25.82 -2.77
CA ALA A 66 -7.34 -24.89 -3.05
C ALA A 66 -6.29 -24.90 -1.94
N LYS A 67 -5.01 -24.79 -2.30
CA LYS A 67 -3.92 -24.56 -1.33
C LYS A 67 -3.88 -23.08 -0.97
N VAL A 68 -4.21 -22.77 0.27
CA VAL A 68 -4.30 -21.38 0.74
C VAL A 68 -3.08 -21.05 1.60
N VAL A 69 -2.40 -19.96 1.27
CA VAL A 69 -1.28 -19.40 2.03
C VAL A 69 -1.53 -17.93 2.32
N VAL A 70 -1.46 -17.58 3.60
CA VAL A 70 -1.66 -16.21 4.09
C VAL A 70 -0.37 -15.74 4.75
N THR A 71 0.32 -14.80 4.12
CA THR A 71 1.49 -14.11 4.67
C THR A 71 1.07 -12.76 5.23
N VAL A 72 1.26 -12.59 6.54
CA VAL A 72 0.85 -11.38 7.26
C VAL A 72 2.02 -10.76 8.01
N ASP A 73 1.99 -9.44 8.12
CA ASP A 73 2.94 -8.73 8.95
C ASP A 73 2.59 -8.86 10.45
N ASP A 74 3.57 -9.27 11.27
CA ASP A 74 3.38 -9.47 12.72
C ASP A 74 2.96 -8.20 13.48
N TYR A 75 3.29 -7.01 12.96
CA TYR A 75 2.99 -5.75 13.62
C TYR A 75 1.58 -5.29 13.31
N GLY A 76 1.14 -5.41 12.06
CA GLY A 76 -0.20 -4.99 11.64
C GLY A 76 -1.31 -6.00 11.98
N THR A 77 -0.97 -7.27 12.23
CA THR A 77 -1.96 -8.36 12.39
C THR A 77 -1.88 -9.04 13.76
N SER A 78 -1.43 -8.33 14.79
CA SER A 78 -1.14 -8.97 16.07
C SER A 78 -2.32 -9.23 16.98
N ASP A 79 -3.45 -8.63 16.66
CA ASP A 79 -4.61 -8.60 17.55
C ASP A 79 -5.66 -9.64 17.15
N LEU A 80 -5.30 -10.55 16.24
CA LEU A 80 -6.13 -11.71 15.90
C LEU A 80 -6.22 -12.69 17.07
N SER A 81 -7.43 -13.14 17.36
CA SER A 81 -7.68 -14.14 18.39
C SER A 81 -7.05 -15.48 18.03
N SER A 82 -6.70 -16.25 19.07
CA SER A 82 -6.18 -17.61 18.89
C SER A 82 -7.22 -18.50 18.20
N THR A 83 -8.52 -18.26 18.44
CA THR A 83 -9.64 -18.92 17.77
C THR A 83 -9.64 -18.62 16.29
N PHE A 84 -9.57 -17.35 15.89
CA PHE A 84 -9.54 -16.94 14.48
C PHE A 84 -8.42 -17.63 13.70
N VAL A 85 -7.23 -17.65 14.28
CA VAL A 85 -6.05 -18.28 13.68
C VAL A 85 -6.16 -19.80 13.65
N ARG A 86 -6.62 -20.44 14.74
CA ARG A 86 -6.81 -21.90 14.78
C ARG A 86 -7.82 -22.39 13.76
N THR A 87 -8.96 -21.73 13.63
CA THR A 87 -9.99 -22.11 12.66
C THR A 87 -9.43 -22.19 11.24
N MET A 88 -8.57 -21.24 10.86
CA MET A 88 -7.90 -21.29 9.56
C MET A 88 -6.88 -22.44 9.45
N ILE A 89 -6.03 -22.61 10.46
CA ILE A 89 -5.00 -23.68 10.47
C ILE A 89 -5.64 -25.06 10.42
N ASP A 90 -6.71 -25.28 11.17
CA ASP A 90 -7.43 -26.56 11.25
C ASP A 90 -8.13 -26.89 9.92
N ALA A 91 -8.51 -25.88 9.13
CA ALA A 91 -8.98 -26.03 7.76
C ALA A 91 -7.85 -26.29 6.73
N GLY A 92 -6.59 -26.36 7.17
CA GLY A 92 -5.43 -26.64 6.33
C GLY A 92 -4.77 -25.40 5.72
N ILE A 93 -5.23 -24.19 6.06
CA ILE A 93 -4.66 -22.93 5.58
C ILE A 93 -3.26 -22.75 6.21
N GLN A 94 -2.26 -22.44 5.38
CA GLN A 94 -0.92 -22.12 5.86
C GLN A 94 -0.83 -20.62 6.19
N ILE A 95 -0.45 -20.27 7.41
CA ILE A 95 -0.26 -18.88 7.83
C ILE A 95 1.22 -18.65 8.13
N GLN A 96 1.77 -17.54 7.63
CA GLN A 96 3.16 -17.15 7.81
C GLN A 96 3.26 -15.72 8.34
N LEU A 97 3.92 -15.54 9.49
CA LEU A 97 4.22 -14.22 10.04
C LEU A 97 5.53 -13.67 9.46
N PHE A 98 5.49 -12.41 9.04
CA PHE A 98 6.65 -11.65 8.59
C PHE A 98 7.29 -10.84 9.74
N ASP A 99 8.61 -11.00 9.90
CA ASP A 99 9.50 -10.47 10.94
C ASP A 99 8.89 -10.39 12.35
N PRO A 100 8.44 -11.53 12.92
CA PRO A 100 7.86 -11.57 14.25
C PRO A 100 8.91 -11.25 15.31
N ARG A 101 8.61 -10.29 16.19
CA ARG A 101 9.49 -9.94 17.33
C ARG A 101 8.72 -9.79 18.64
N PRO A 102 9.27 -10.30 19.76
CA PRO A 102 8.65 -10.13 21.06
C PRO A 102 8.59 -8.64 21.45
N ARG A 103 7.53 -8.26 22.18
CA ARG A 103 7.41 -6.92 22.76
C ARG A 103 8.52 -6.72 23.80
N PHE A 104 9.16 -5.54 23.78
CA PHE A 104 10.14 -5.14 24.78
C PHE A 104 9.51 -4.09 25.69
N MET A 105 9.37 -4.39 26.99
CA MET A 105 8.64 -3.55 27.96
C MET A 105 7.23 -3.15 27.48
N GLY A 106 6.50 -4.07 26.85
CA GLY A 106 5.16 -3.81 26.29
C GLY A 106 5.15 -3.04 24.96
N MET A 107 6.28 -2.46 24.53
CA MET A 107 6.39 -1.72 23.27
C MET A 107 6.95 -2.60 22.14
N ARG A 108 6.46 -2.37 20.92
CA ARG A 108 7.06 -2.93 19.71
C ARG A 108 8.19 -2.05 19.23
N THR A 109 9.39 -2.61 19.16
CA THR A 109 10.58 -1.89 18.70
C THR A 109 10.87 -2.10 17.21
N ASN A 110 10.16 -3.03 16.55
CA ASN A 110 10.36 -3.37 15.15
C ASN A 110 9.49 -2.54 14.19
N LEU A 111 9.81 -1.26 14.07
CA LEU A 111 9.04 -0.28 13.28
C LEU A 111 9.49 -0.16 11.81
N PHE A 112 10.58 -0.85 11.43
CA PHE A 112 11.20 -0.70 10.11
C PHE A 112 11.13 -2.01 9.33
N ARG A 113 11.19 -1.91 7.99
CA ARG A 113 11.33 -3.06 7.08
C ARG A 113 10.18 -4.04 7.17
N ARG A 114 8.95 -3.51 7.20
CA ARG A 114 7.71 -4.28 7.34
C ARG A 114 7.18 -4.76 5.99
N LEU A 115 6.37 -5.82 6.00
CA LEU A 115 5.62 -6.27 4.83
C LEU A 115 4.46 -5.31 4.58
N HIS A 116 4.59 -4.39 3.64
CA HIS A 116 3.53 -3.44 3.29
C HIS A 116 2.78 -3.80 2.01
N ARG A 117 3.16 -4.88 1.35
CA ARG A 117 2.51 -5.42 0.15
C ARG A 117 1.06 -5.81 0.48
N LYS A 118 0.13 -5.49 -0.42
CA LYS A 118 -1.23 -6.06 -0.45
C LYS A 118 -1.42 -6.72 -1.79
N VAL A 119 -1.12 -8.02 -1.83
CA VAL A 119 -1.11 -8.80 -3.05
C VAL A 119 -1.95 -10.05 -2.84
N VAL A 120 -2.80 -10.38 -3.81
CA VAL A 120 -3.54 -11.64 -3.83
C VAL A 120 -3.33 -12.30 -5.17
N VAL A 121 -3.00 -13.58 -5.19
CA VAL A 121 -2.91 -14.39 -6.41
C VAL A 121 -3.83 -15.59 -6.28
N ILE A 122 -4.70 -15.81 -7.27
CA ILE A 122 -5.70 -16.87 -7.24
C ILE A 122 -5.56 -17.73 -8.49
N ASP A 123 -5.41 -19.04 -8.26
CA ASP A 123 -5.35 -20.11 -9.27
C ASP A 123 -4.33 -19.90 -10.39
N GLY A 124 -3.34 -19.02 -10.19
CA GLY A 124 -2.38 -18.62 -11.22
C GLY A 124 -3.01 -17.88 -12.40
N GLU A 125 -4.20 -17.29 -12.21
CA GLU A 125 -5.02 -16.64 -13.24
C GLU A 125 -5.37 -15.19 -12.89
N LEU A 126 -5.64 -14.91 -11.63
CA LEU A 126 -6.07 -13.60 -11.14
C LEU A 126 -5.01 -13.02 -10.21
N GLY A 127 -4.74 -11.72 -10.33
CA GLY A 127 -3.89 -10.98 -9.41
C GLY A 127 -4.62 -9.75 -8.87
N PHE A 128 -4.46 -9.45 -7.59
CA PHE A 128 -4.87 -8.18 -6.98
C PHE A 128 -3.65 -7.47 -6.42
N ILE A 129 -3.53 -6.16 -6.64
CA ILE A 129 -2.48 -5.30 -6.07
C ILE A 129 -3.10 -3.95 -5.68
N GLY A 130 -2.75 -3.40 -4.52
CA GLY A 130 -3.22 -2.07 -4.12
C GLY A 130 -2.79 -1.59 -2.75
N GLY A 131 -3.51 -0.59 -2.24
CA GLY A 131 -3.29 0.04 -0.93
C GLY A 131 -4.20 -0.48 0.20
N ILE A 132 -5.25 -1.22 -0.14
CA ILE A 132 -6.34 -1.63 0.76
C ILE A 132 -5.91 -2.79 1.66
N ASN A 133 -6.01 -2.62 2.98
CA ASN A 133 -5.86 -3.70 3.96
C ASN A 133 -7.22 -4.30 4.30
N TYR A 134 -7.26 -5.43 5.03
CA TYR A 134 -8.52 -6.05 5.45
C TYR A 134 -9.03 -5.46 6.78
N SER A 135 -9.83 -4.41 6.67
CA SER A 135 -10.50 -3.75 7.79
C SER A 135 -11.71 -2.92 7.33
N VAL A 136 -12.68 -2.72 8.21
CA VAL A 136 -13.81 -1.79 8.02
C VAL A 136 -13.38 -0.36 7.72
N ASP A 137 -12.15 0.05 8.04
CA ASP A 137 -11.60 1.38 7.74
C ASP A 137 -11.68 1.75 6.25
N HIS A 138 -11.74 0.79 5.33
CA HIS A 138 -11.85 1.07 3.90
C HIS A 138 -13.30 1.14 3.40
N MET A 139 -14.29 0.94 4.28
CA MET A 139 -15.70 1.04 3.94
C MET A 139 -16.21 2.46 4.15
N THR A 140 -16.91 3.00 3.17
CA THR A 140 -17.46 4.36 3.18
C THR A 140 -18.50 4.57 4.27
N ASP A 141 -19.20 3.52 4.70
CA ASP A 141 -20.22 3.55 5.76
C ASP A 141 -19.63 3.80 7.17
N THR A 142 -18.30 3.75 7.34
CA THR A 142 -17.62 4.14 8.59
C THR A 142 -17.44 5.65 8.74
N GLY A 143 -17.88 6.45 7.77
CA GLY A 143 -17.91 7.91 7.86
C GLY A 143 -16.52 8.55 7.81
N LEU A 144 -16.19 9.39 8.81
CA LEU A 144 -14.96 10.20 8.79
C LEU A 144 -13.67 9.37 8.94
N THR A 145 -13.77 8.17 9.51
CA THR A 145 -12.64 7.24 9.65
C THR A 145 -12.40 6.42 8.38
N ALA A 146 -13.33 6.48 7.40
CA ALA A 146 -13.19 5.78 6.15
C ALA A 146 -11.94 6.24 5.37
N LYS A 147 -11.33 5.32 4.64
CA LYS A 147 -10.14 5.56 3.83
C LYS A 147 -10.50 5.53 2.36
N GLN A 148 -10.19 6.61 1.66
CA GLN A 148 -10.20 6.64 0.19
C GLN A 148 -8.94 5.94 -0.32
N ASP A 149 -9.08 4.78 -0.96
CA ASP A 149 -7.95 3.96 -1.40
C ASP A 149 -8.28 3.18 -2.68
N TYR A 150 -7.26 2.59 -3.30
CA TYR A 150 -7.37 1.97 -4.62
C TYR A 150 -6.65 0.62 -4.67
N ALA A 151 -7.24 -0.29 -5.42
CA ALA A 151 -6.61 -1.54 -5.84
C ALA A 151 -6.95 -1.83 -7.30
N VAL A 152 -6.27 -2.81 -7.87
CA VAL A 152 -6.57 -3.32 -9.20
C VAL A 152 -6.70 -4.84 -9.17
N LEU A 153 -7.68 -5.36 -9.91
CA LEU A 153 -7.74 -6.76 -10.31
C LEU A 153 -7.17 -6.89 -11.74
N VAL A 154 -6.26 -7.82 -11.94
CA VAL A 154 -5.59 -8.04 -13.22
C VAL A 154 -5.64 -9.49 -13.67
N ARG A 155 -5.64 -9.67 -15.00
CA ARG A 155 -5.48 -10.95 -15.69
C ARG A 155 -4.53 -10.80 -16.86
N GLY A 156 -3.92 -11.91 -17.25
CA GLY A 156 -3.00 -11.99 -18.38
C GLY A 156 -1.55 -12.24 -17.97
N PRO A 157 -0.58 -12.03 -18.87
CA PRO A 157 0.82 -12.37 -18.64
C PRO A 157 1.44 -11.80 -17.35
N ILE A 158 0.98 -10.63 -16.88
CA ILE A 158 1.46 -9.99 -15.65
C ILE A 158 1.26 -10.86 -14.41
N VAL A 159 0.25 -11.72 -14.38
CA VAL A 159 -0.03 -12.61 -13.25
C VAL A 159 1.13 -13.57 -13.00
N GLY A 160 1.90 -13.92 -14.03
CA GLY A 160 3.10 -14.74 -13.87
C GLY A 160 4.18 -14.05 -13.04
N ASP A 161 4.38 -12.74 -13.23
CA ASP A 161 5.36 -11.97 -12.45
C ASP A 161 4.87 -11.78 -11.00
N ILE A 162 3.57 -11.50 -10.81
CA ILE A 162 2.97 -11.37 -9.48
C ILE A 162 3.02 -12.70 -8.71
N HIS A 163 2.69 -13.82 -9.38
CA HIS A 163 2.77 -15.17 -8.80
C HIS A 163 4.19 -15.52 -8.38
N LYS A 164 5.17 -15.30 -9.28
CA LYS A 164 6.58 -15.54 -8.98
C LYS A 164 7.05 -14.74 -7.77
N SER A 165 6.67 -13.46 -7.73
CA SER A 165 6.97 -12.58 -6.61
C SER A 165 6.36 -13.10 -5.30
N ALA A 166 5.07 -13.45 -5.30
CA ALA A 166 4.39 -14.00 -4.12
C ALA A 166 5.01 -15.32 -3.63
N MET A 167 5.37 -16.22 -4.56
CA MET A 167 6.05 -17.47 -4.24
C MET A 167 7.43 -17.24 -3.62
N SER A 168 8.14 -16.19 -4.03
CA SER A 168 9.46 -15.84 -3.51
C SER A 168 9.41 -15.42 -2.03
N MET A 169 8.28 -14.85 -1.59
CA MET A 169 8.02 -14.44 -0.21
C MET A 169 7.68 -15.61 0.74
N LEU A 170 7.49 -16.81 0.20
CA LEU A 170 7.23 -18.00 1.03
C LEU A 170 8.51 -18.58 1.58
N SER A 171 8.51 -18.95 2.87
CA SER A 171 9.59 -19.74 3.48
C SER A 171 9.65 -21.13 2.85
N ASP A 172 10.83 -21.75 2.88
CA ASP A 172 11.02 -23.11 2.35
C ASP A 172 10.07 -24.14 2.97
N ALA A 173 9.73 -23.97 4.25
CA ALA A 173 8.81 -24.84 4.98
C ALA A 173 7.35 -24.76 4.48
N VAL A 174 6.93 -23.59 3.99
CA VAL A 174 5.60 -23.41 3.36
C VAL A 174 5.66 -23.80 1.89
N ARG A 175 6.67 -23.31 1.17
CA ARG A 175 6.85 -23.54 -0.27
C ARG A 175 6.96 -25.02 -0.62
N SER A 176 7.68 -25.80 0.18
CA SER A 176 7.83 -27.26 -0.03
C SER A 176 6.53 -28.06 0.08
N LYS A 177 5.48 -27.49 0.70
CA LYS A 177 4.14 -28.10 0.79
C LYS A 177 3.24 -27.74 -0.37
N LEU A 178 3.61 -26.74 -1.17
CA LEU A 178 2.84 -26.34 -2.34
C LEU A 178 3.18 -27.24 -3.52
N THR A 179 2.13 -27.62 -4.25
CA THR A 179 2.29 -28.30 -5.53
C THR A 179 2.27 -27.24 -6.62
N PRO A 180 3.29 -27.17 -7.50
CA PRO A 180 3.27 -26.23 -8.61
C PRO A 180 2.01 -26.40 -9.47
N ILE A 181 1.40 -25.28 -9.83
CA ILE A 181 0.20 -25.24 -10.67
C ILE A 181 0.52 -24.67 -12.06
N PRO A 182 -0.20 -25.06 -13.11
CA PRO A 182 -0.10 -24.38 -14.40
C PRO A 182 -0.74 -23.00 -14.32
N LEU A 183 0.03 -21.97 -14.66
CA LEU A 183 -0.44 -20.59 -14.72
C LEU A 183 -1.25 -20.33 -16.00
N LYS A 184 -2.30 -19.51 -15.90
CA LYS A 184 -3.13 -19.08 -17.03
C LYS A 184 -2.74 -17.67 -17.43
N LEU A 185 -1.82 -17.58 -18.40
CA LEU A 185 -1.17 -16.33 -18.81
C LEU A 185 -1.62 -15.86 -20.20
N ASP A 186 -2.77 -16.35 -20.68
CA ASP A 186 -3.33 -15.95 -21.96
C ASP A 186 -3.64 -14.45 -21.98
N ARG A 187 -3.54 -13.83 -23.16
CA ARG A 187 -3.86 -12.40 -23.31
C ARG A 187 -5.33 -12.17 -22.92
N ALA A 188 -5.55 -11.23 -22.00
CA ALA A 188 -6.86 -10.92 -21.45
C ALA A 188 -7.33 -9.49 -21.81
N GLY A 189 -6.45 -8.64 -22.33
CA GLY A 189 -6.78 -7.26 -22.70
C GLY A 189 -5.66 -6.60 -23.51
N ASN A 190 -5.63 -5.26 -23.50
CA ASN A 190 -4.69 -4.47 -24.29
C ASN A 190 -3.65 -3.70 -23.44
N ALA A 191 -3.79 -3.72 -22.11
CA ALA A 191 -2.91 -2.97 -21.24
C ALA A 191 -1.50 -3.59 -21.18
N SER A 192 -0.50 -2.73 -21.16
CA SER A 192 0.88 -3.10 -20.86
C SER A 192 1.16 -2.84 -19.39
N MET A 193 1.78 -3.79 -18.69
CA MET A 193 2.00 -3.70 -17.24
C MET A 193 3.39 -4.13 -16.84
N LEU A 194 3.89 -3.54 -15.78
CA LEU A 194 5.17 -3.87 -15.16
C LEU A 194 4.96 -3.95 -13.64
N LEU A 195 5.42 -5.04 -13.04
CA LEU A 195 5.51 -5.16 -11.59
C LEU A 195 6.78 -4.45 -11.11
N ALA A 196 6.61 -3.41 -10.28
CA ALA A 196 7.70 -2.70 -9.63
C ALA A 196 7.68 -3.04 -8.13
N GLU A 197 8.77 -3.60 -7.65
CA GLU A 197 8.88 -4.07 -6.27
C GLU A 197 9.84 -3.18 -5.51
N ARG A 198 9.67 -3.11 -4.19
CA ARG A 198 10.70 -2.56 -3.33
C ARG A 198 11.00 -3.54 -2.22
N ASP A 199 12.26 -3.93 -2.06
CA ASP A 199 12.73 -4.81 -1.01
C ASP A 199 14.10 -4.35 -0.45
N ASN A 200 14.68 -5.16 0.44
CA ASN A 200 15.99 -4.87 1.05
C ASN A 200 17.14 -5.68 0.44
N GLY A 201 16.94 -6.25 -0.75
CA GLY A 201 17.86 -7.11 -1.47
C GLY A 201 18.09 -6.60 -2.89
N GLU A 202 17.41 -7.19 -3.88
CA GLU A 202 17.64 -6.92 -5.30
C GLU A 202 16.89 -5.66 -5.77
N HIS A 203 15.72 -5.40 -5.20
CA HIS A 203 14.76 -4.38 -5.63
C HIS A 203 14.77 -3.16 -4.71
N THR A 204 15.95 -2.58 -4.45
CA THR A 204 16.05 -1.51 -3.42
C THR A 204 15.43 -0.17 -3.82
N THR A 205 15.28 0.10 -5.12
CA THR A 205 14.90 1.43 -5.64
C THR A 205 13.92 1.39 -6.82
N ASP A 206 13.47 0.22 -7.27
CA ASP A 206 12.77 0.06 -8.56
C ASP A 206 11.50 0.91 -8.64
N ILE A 207 10.70 0.95 -7.58
CA ILE A 207 9.50 1.81 -7.51
C ILE A 207 9.87 3.29 -7.71
N GLU A 208 10.86 3.80 -6.97
CA GLU A 208 11.28 5.21 -7.10
C GLU A 208 11.85 5.49 -8.50
N GLU A 209 12.58 4.54 -9.08
CA GLU A 209 13.14 4.68 -10.44
C GLU A 209 12.04 4.75 -11.50
N GLN A 210 10.98 3.93 -11.41
CA GLN A 210 9.83 4.01 -12.32
C GLN A 210 9.13 5.37 -12.26
N TYR A 211 8.92 5.91 -11.05
CA TYR A 211 8.39 7.27 -10.89
C TYR A 211 9.30 8.32 -11.53
N LEU A 212 10.60 8.26 -11.27
CA LEU A 212 11.55 9.25 -11.75
C LEU A 212 11.69 9.24 -13.27
N GLU A 213 11.69 8.05 -13.88
CA GLU A 213 11.69 7.88 -15.34
C GLU A 213 10.44 8.52 -15.97
N ALA A 214 9.26 8.21 -15.42
CA ALA A 214 8.02 8.76 -15.93
C ALA A 214 7.92 10.29 -15.73
N ILE A 215 8.30 10.83 -14.56
CA ILE A 215 8.29 12.28 -14.30
C ILE A 215 9.25 13.04 -15.23
N ARG A 216 10.39 12.43 -15.57
CA ARG A 216 11.35 13.03 -16.53
C ARG A 216 10.82 13.03 -17.94
N GLY A 217 10.12 11.96 -18.34
CA GLY A 217 9.49 11.83 -19.64
C GLY A 217 8.21 12.66 -19.81
N ALA A 218 7.60 13.12 -18.71
CA ALA A 218 6.32 13.82 -18.73
C ALA A 218 6.33 15.08 -19.59
N THR A 219 5.28 15.22 -20.43
CA THR A 219 5.11 16.31 -21.40
C THR A 219 3.83 17.13 -21.18
N GLN A 220 2.79 16.55 -20.60
CA GLN A 220 1.47 17.19 -20.45
C GLN A 220 1.08 17.38 -18.99
N ARG A 221 0.96 16.29 -18.22
CA ARG A 221 0.43 16.32 -16.85
C ARG A 221 1.04 15.27 -15.94
N ILE A 222 1.07 15.58 -14.64
CA ILE A 222 1.39 14.65 -13.57
C ILE A 222 0.32 14.83 -12.47
N THR A 223 -0.44 13.78 -12.19
CA THR A 223 -1.40 13.74 -11.07
C THR A 223 -0.93 12.71 -10.06
N LEU A 224 -0.79 13.09 -8.79
CA LEU A 224 -0.36 12.19 -7.71
C LEU A 224 -1.39 12.24 -6.59
N ALA A 225 -1.94 11.10 -6.18
CA ALA A 225 -2.78 10.99 -4.99
C ALA A 225 -2.13 10.05 -3.97
N ASN A 226 -1.65 10.62 -2.86
CA ASN A 226 -0.90 9.86 -1.86
C ASN A 226 -1.26 10.24 -0.41
N ALA A 227 -1.27 9.26 0.47
CA ALA A 227 -1.52 9.43 1.91
C ALA A 227 -0.39 10.23 2.59
N TYR A 228 0.86 9.79 2.36
CA TYR A 228 2.04 10.39 2.95
C TYR A 228 2.99 10.84 1.85
N PHE A 229 3.19 12.15 1.76
CA PHE A 229 4.04 12.77 0.76
C PHE A 229 5.23 13.47 1.41
N PHE A 230 6.30 12.70 1.56
CA PHE A 230 7.60 13.17 2.00
C PHE A 230 8.72 12.43 1.23
N PRO A 231 8.74 12.51 -0.12
CA PRO A 231 9.61 11.68 -0.93
C PRO A 231 11.06 12.18 -0.91
N SER A 232 11.94 11.45 -1.59
CA SER A 232 13.35 11.84 -1.70
C SER A 232 13.52 13.25 -2.29
N TYR A 233 14.67 13.87 -1.98
CA TYR A 233 15.02 15.16 -2.58
C TYR A 233 15.06 15.09 -4.12
N ARG A 234 15.49 13.95 -4.68
CA ARG A 234 15.53 13.73 -6.13
C ARG A 234 14.12 13.79 -6.71
N PHE A 235 13.16 13.11 -6.08
CA PHE A 235 11.75 13.12 -6.47
C PHE A 235 11.16 14.53 -6.47
N LEU A 236 11.32 15.29 -5.37
CA LEU A 236 10.84 16.67 -5.27
C LEU A 236 11.43 17.57 -6.35
N ARG A 237 12.73 17.40 -6.66
CA ARG A 237 13.41 18.16 -7.71
C ARG A 237 12.86 17.85 -9.10
N GLU A 238 12.62 16.58 -9.42
CA GLU A 238 12.09 16.22 -10.74
C GLU A 238 10.65 16.72 -10.95
N LEU A 239 9.80 16.73 -9.91
CA LEU A 239 8.47 17.34 -10.00
C LEU A 239 8.55 18.84 -10.33
N ARG A 240 9.47 19.57 -9.68
CA ARG A 240 9.69 21.00 -9.97
C ARG A 240 10.21 21.20 -11.38
N ASN A 241 11.13 20.35 -11.82
CA ASN A 241 11.65 20.41 -13.18
C ASN A 241 10.53 20.18 -14.20
N ALA A 242 9.64 19.21 -13.97
CA ALA A 242 8.47 18.98 -14.83
C ALA A 242 7.57 20.22 -14.88
N SER A 243 7.22 20.78 -13.72
CA SER A 243 6.41 22.00 -13.64
C SER A 243 7.04 23.18 -14.39
N ARG A 244 8.36 23.36 -14.28
CA ARG A 244 9.13 24.39 -15.01
C ARG A 244 9.19 24.17 -16.52
N ARG A 245 9.07 22.92 -16.99
CA ARG A 245 8.94 22.60 -18.42
C ARG A 245 7.54 22.90 -18.96
N GLY A 246 6.59 23.30 -18.11
CA GLY A 246 5.20 23.57 -18.49
C GLY A 246 4.25 22.39 -18.28
N VAL A 247 4.73 21.29 -17.68
CA VAL A 247 3.88 20.13 -17.33
C VAL A 247 2.95 20.52 -16.18
N LYS A 248 1.65 20.24 -16.29
CA LYS A 248 0.70 20.50 -15.20
C LYS A 248 0.88 19.47 -14.09
N VAL A 249 1.44 19.88 -12.96
CA VAL A 249 1.65 18.99 -11.79
C VAL A 249 0.59 19.25 -10.72
N THR A 250 -0.17 18.21 -10.38
CA THR A 250 -1.23 18.25 -9.37
C THR A 250 -1.01 17.16 -8.32
N LEU A 251 -0.94 17.56 -7.05
CA LEU A 251 -0.84 16.66 -5.90
C LEU A 251 -2.16 16.69 -5.12
N ILE A 252 -2.73 15.53 -4.82
CA ILE A 252 -3.89 15.34 -3.96
C ILE A 252 -3.41 14.58 -2.73
N LEU A 253 -3.39 15.26 -1.59
CA LEU A 253 -2.73 14.79 -0.37
C LEU A 253 -3.71 14.75 0.80
N GLN A 254 -3.42 13.93 1.80
CA GLN A 254 -4.23 13.86 3.02
C GLN A 254 -4.16 15.19 3.79
N GLY A 255 -5.31 15.86 3.98
CA GLY A 255 -5.39 17.15 4.67
C GLY A 255 -5.26 17.07 6.19
N GLN A 256 -5.57 15.92 6.78
CA GLN A 256 -5.44 15.65 8.21
C GLN A 256 -4.59 14.39 8.44
N PRO A 257 -3.25 14.48 8.40
CA PRO A 257 -2.39 13.38 8.78
C PRO A 257 -2.48 13.13 10.29
N ASP A 258 -2.43 11.86 10.69
CA ASP A 258 -2.62 11.37 12.06
C ASP A 258 -1.52 11.86 13.02
N MET A 259 -0.34 12.17 12.48
CA MET A 259 0.82 12.63 13.27
C MET A 259 1.10 14.13 13.08
N PRO A 260 1.05 14.96 14.14
CA PRO A 260 1.28 16.40 14.06
C PRO A 260 2.65 16.81 13.47
N PHE A 261 3.71 16.03 13.73
CA PHE A 261 5.04 16.30 13.20
C PHE A 261 5.12 16.07 11.67
N VAL A 262 4.45 15.03 11.16
CA VAL A 262 4.35 14.76 9.72
C VAL A 262 3.67 15.93 9.01
N ARG A 263 2.63 16.50 9.61
CA ARG A 263 1.97 17.72 9.08
C ARG A 263 2.95 18.88 8.92
N VAL A 264 3.83 19.09 9.89
CA VAL A 264 4.83 20.17 9.83
C VAL A 264 5.82 19.89 8.70
N CYS A 265 6.42 18.69 8.65
CA CYS A 265 7.39 18.32 7.62
C CYS A 265 6.82 18.35 6.20
N SER A 266 5.61 17.83 5.98
CA SER A 266 4.94 17.87 4.68
C SER A 266 4.64 19.30 4.24
N ARG A 267 4.23 20.19 5.16
CA ARG A 267 4.03 21.62 4.83
C ARG A 267 5.31 22.34 4.41
N LEU A 268 6.48 21.87 4.86
CA LEU A 268 7.76 22.41 4.40
C LEU A 268 8.05 22.04 2.94
N THR A 269 7.66 20.83 2.50
CA THR A 269 7.81 20.43 1.08
C THR A 269 6.82 21.16 0.17
N TYR A 270 5.64 21.53 0.68
CA TYR A 270 4.62 22.26 -0.10
C TYR A 270 5.14 23.60 -0.58
N THR A 271 5.79 24.37 0.29
CA THR A 271 6.32 25.69 -0.07
C THR A 271 7.35 25.58 -1.20
N TYR A 272 8.14 24.51 -1.21
CA TYR A 272 9.15 24.26 -2.24
C TYR A 272 8.54 23.92 -3.61
N LEU A 273 7.38 23.26 -3.63
CA LEU A 273 6.67 22.84 -4.84
C LEU A 273 5.77 23.94 -5.39
N LEU A 274 4.97 24.58 -4.52
CA LEU A 274 4.04 25.66 -4.88
C LEU A 274 4.74 26.84 -5.57
N ARG A 275 6.00 27.11 -5.22
CA ARG A 275 6.82 28.18 -5.83
C ARG A 275 7.09 27.99 -7.32
N ASP A 276 7.05 26.75 -7.82
CA ASP A 276 7.35 26.43 -9.22
C ASP A 276 6.10 26.02 -10.00
N GLY A 277 4.91 26.31 -9.47
CA GLY A 277 3.63 26.10 -10.17
C GLY A 277 2.94 24.76 -9.91
N VAL A 278 3.48 23.93 -9.01
CA VAL A 278 2.82 22.69 -8.60
C VAL A 278 1.54 23.03 -7.84
N VAL A 279 0.42 22.42 -8.23
CA VAL A 279 -0.87 22.58 -7.55
C VAL A 279 -1.02 21.50 -6.49
N ILE A 280 -1.42 21.88 -5.27
CA ILE A 280 -1.61 20.95 -4.15
C ILE A 280 -3.03 21.08 -3.62
N HIS A 281 -3.75 19.97 -3.52
CA HIS A 281 -5.07 19.82 -2.93
C HIS A 281 -4.98 18.99 -1.66
N GLU A 282 -5.45 19.52 -0.53
CA GLU A 282 -5.62 18.76 0.71
C GLU A 282 -7.05 18.18 0.77
N TYR A 283 -7.18 16.87 0.65
CA TYR A 283 -8.46 16.14 0.76
C TYR A 283 -8.93 16.10 2.22
N LYS A 284 -10.21 16.39 2.45
CA LYS A 284 -10.77 16.63 3.79
C LYS A 284 -12.04 15.86 4.14
N GLN A 285 -12.68 15.19 3.19
CA GLN A 285 -13.92 14.46 3.47
C GLN A 285 -13.68 13.26 4.40
N ARG A 286 -12.57 12.54 4.19
CA ARG A 286 -12.12 11.40 4.99
C ARG A 286 -10.61 11.20 4.81
N ALA A 287 -10.01 10.15 5.36
CA ALA A 287 -8.59 9.89 5.15
C ALA A 287 -8.31 9.52 3.68
N LEU A 288 -7.42 10.25 2.99
CA LEU A 288 -6.91 9.82 1.69
C LEU A 288 -5.78 8.83 1.92
N HIS A 289 -6.00 7.56 1.61
CA HIS A 289 -4.99 6.50 1.72
C HIS A 289 -4.51 6.00 0.35
N GLY A 290 -4.80 6.71 -0.75
CA GLY A 290 -4.33 6.33 -2.07
C GLY A 290 -2.80 6.23 -2.17
N LYS A 291 -2.33 5.42 -3.12
CA LYS A 291 -0.94 5.35 -3.59
C LYS A 291 -0.93 5.27 -5.12
N VAL A 292 -1.52 6.28 -5.74
CA VAL A 292 -1.73 6.29 -7.18
C VAL A 292 -1.08 7.50 -7.83
N ALA A 293 -0.64 7.31 -9.07
CA ALA A 293 -0.12 8.39 -9.87
C ALA A 293 -0.46 8.18 -11.34
N LEU A 294 -0.61 9.29 -12.06
CA LEU A 294 -0.89 9.33 -13.49
C LEU A 294 0.05 10.33 -14.13
N ILE A 295 0.64 9.94 -15.25
CA ILE A 295 1.60 10.74 -15.99
C ILE A 295 1.19 10.69 -17.46
N ASP A 296 0.96 11.87 -18.02
CA ASP A 296 0.42 12.05 -19.37
C ASP A 296 -0.84 11.19 -19.59
N GLU A 297 -1.04 10.65 -20.79
CA GLU A 297 -2.31 9.99 -21.18
C GLU A 297 -2.34 8.49 -20.89
N GLU A 298 -1.20 7.83 -20.76
CA GLU A 298 -1.17 6.35 -20.70
C GLU A 298 -0.62 5.81 -19.40
N TRP A 299 0.39 6.45 -18.81
CA TRP A 299 1.12 5.91 -17.68
C TRP A 299 0.37 6.15 -16.38
N LEU A 300 0.10 5.09 -15.62
CA LEU A 300 -0.40 5.18 -14.26
C LEU A 300 0.24 4.11 -13.37
N THR A 301 0.15 4.29 -12.05
CA THR A 301 0.54 3.26 -11.10
C THR A 301 -0.46 3.16 -9.96
N VAL A 302 -0.69 1.94 -9.51
CA VAL A 302 -1.48 1.59 -8.32
C VAL A 302 -0.68 0.58 -7.52
N GLY A 303 -0.60 0.73 -6.20
CA GLY A 303 0.17 -0.18 -5.37
C GLY A 303 0.08 0.12 -3.89
N SER A 304 1.05 -0.40 -3.15
CA SER A 304 1.13 -0.23 -1.70
C SER A 304 2.06 0.90 -1.25
N SER A 305 2.96 1.36 -2.13
CA SER A 305 4.05 2.27 -1.74
C SER A 305 3.58 3.71 -1.50
N ASN A 306 3.79 4.17 -0.28
CA ASN A 306 3.68 5.59 0.06
C ASN A 306 4.91 6.35 -0.47
N LEU A 307 4.75 7.64 -0.74
CA LEU A 307 5.85 8.50 -1.16
C LEU A 307 6.55 9.11 0.05
N ASP A 308 7.00 8.26 0.97
CA ASP A 308 7.73 8.63 2.18
C ASP A 308 9.04 7.82 2.32
N PRO A 309 9.99 8.27 3.16
CA PRO A 309 11.32 7.66 3.18
C PRO A 309 11.31 6.22 3.69
N LEU A 310 10.37 5.82 4.58
CA LEU A 310 10.29 4.45 5.08
C LEU A 310 9.78 3.51 4.00
N SER A 311 8.74 3.89 3.28
CA SER A 311 8.20 3.08 2.18
C SER A 311 9.21 2.94 1.04
N LEU A 312 9.87 4.05 0.65
CA LEU A 312 10.82 4.04 -0.45
C LEU A 312 12.17 3.40 -0.11
N ALA A 313 12.59 3.36 1.16
CA ALA A 313 13.94 2.92 1.53
C ALA A 313 14.02 1.81 2.59
N LEU A 314 12.92 1.32 3.15
CA LEU A 314 12.97 0.26 4.17
C LEU A 314 11.89 -0.83 4.03
N ASN A 315 10.63 -0.49 3.75
CA ASN A 315 9.53 -1.45 3.71
C ASN A 315 9.51 -2.30 2.44
N LEU A 316 8.83 -3.44 2.51
CA LEU A 316 8.55 -4.26 1.34
C LEU A 316 7.27 -3.75 0.69
N GLU A 317 7.35 -3.34 -0.57
CA GLU A 317 6.24 -2.72 -1.32
C GLU A 317 6.09 -3.36 -2.69
N ALA A 318 4.88 -3.23 -3.27
CA ALA A 318 4.57 -3.66 -4.62
C ALA A 318 3.67 -2.63 -5.29
N ASN A 319 4.09 -2.19 -6.48
CA ASN A 319 3.31 -1.35 -7.35
C ASN A 319 3.15 -2.02 -8.70
N LEU A 320 1.96 -1.86 -9.28
CA LEU A 320 1.76 -2.14 -10.69
C LEU A 320 1.85 -0.83 -11.46
N VAL A 321 2.74 -0.79 -12.43
CA VAL A 321 2.83 0.28 -13.41
C VAL A 321 2.06 -0.18 -14.64
N ILE A 322 1.13 0.66 -15.12
CA ILE A 322 0.15 0.29 -16.14
C ILE A 322 0.18 1.34 -17.24
N ARG A 323 0.14 0.90 -18.49
CA ARG A 323 -0.14 1.71 -19.67
C ARG A 323 -1.49 1.31 -20.21
N ASP A 324 -2.47 2.16 -19.98
CA ASP A 324 -3.85 2.00 -20.42
C ASP A 324 -4.51 3.39 -20.47
N PRO A 325 -4.73 3.95 -21.68
CA PRO A 325 -5.28 5.30 -21.83
C PRO A 325 -6.69 5.45 -21.25
N GLU A 326 -7.53 4.41 -21.36
CA GLU A 326 -8.91 4.45 -20.91
C GLU A 326 -8.97 4.44 -19.38
N LEU A 327 -8.23 3.53 -18.75
CA LEU A 327 -8.12 3.49 -17.30
C LEU A 327 -7.47 4.77 -16.75
N ASN A 328 -6.44 5.29 -17.40
CA ASN A 328 -5.79 6.54 -17.01
C ASN A 328 -6.79 7.68 -16.97
N GLN A 329 -7.55 7.86 -18.05
CA GLN A 329 -8.53 8.94 -18.14
C GLN A 329 -9.64 8.79 -17.09
N ARG A 330 -10.18 7.58 -16.90
CA ARG A 330 -11.20 7.31 -15.88
C ARG A 330 -10.71 7.65 -14.47
N LEU A 331 -9.49 7.25 -14.12
CA LEU A 331 -8.92 7.54 -12.81
C LEU A 331 -8.56 9.03 -12.68
N GLN A 332 -8.09 9.69 -13.75
CA GLN A 332 -7.85 11.12 -13.77
C GLN A 332 -9.12 11.91 -13.46
N ASP A 333 -10.23 11.58 -14.12
CA ASP A 333 -11.52 12.25 -13.93
C ASP A 333 -12.02 12.07 -12.50
N HIS A 334 -11.98 10.84 -11.98
CA HIS A 334 -12.32 10.53 -10.59
C HIS A 334 -11.49 11.35 -9.58
N LEU A 335 -10.17 11.42 -9.77
CA LEU A 335 -9.29 12.18 -8.87
C LEU A 335 -9.53 13.69 -8.95
N MET A 336 -9.81 14.23 -10.14
CA MET A 336 -10.13 15.65 -10.29
C MET A 336 -11.49 16.00 -9.67
N GLU A 337 -12.48 15.11 -9.77
CA GLU A 337 -13.77 15.25 -9.09
C GLU A 337 -13.58 15.26 -7.56
N LEU A 338 -12.83 14.31 -7.01
CA LEU A 338 -12.47 14.28 -5.59
C LEU A 338 -11.74 15.56 -5.15
N ALA A 339 -10.81 16.05 -5.98
CA ALA A 339 -10.09 17.29 -5.70
C ALA A 339 -11.01 18.51 -5.71
N ALA A 340 -11.96 18.58 -6.64
CA ALA A 340 -12.88 19.70 -6.77
C ALA A 340 -13.96 19.71 -5.68
N ALA A 341 -14.55 18.56 -5.37
CA ALA A 341 -15.68 18.46 -4.45
C ALA A 341 -15.26 18.46 -2.97
N HIS A 342 -14.09 17.89 -2.65
CA HIS A 342 -13.76 17.47 -1.29
C HIS A 342 -12.37 17.89 -0.80
N SER A 343 -11.67 18.74 -1.57
CA SER A 343 -10.34 19.20 -1.20
C SER A 343 -10.22 20.71 -1.12
N THR A 344 -9.26 21.18 -0.33
CA THR A 344 -8.87 22.60 -0.31
C THR A 344 -7.58 22.78 -1.08
N GLN A 345 -7.59 23.64 -2.10
CA GLN A 345 -6.36 24.01 -2.81
C GLN A 345 -5.45 24.85 -1.91
N MET A 346 -4.20 24.43 -1.79
CA MET A 346 -3.17 25.14 -1.03
C MET A 346 -2.61 26.31 -1.82
N SER A 347 -2.41 27.43 -1.13
CA SER A 347 -1.81 28.62 -1.71
C SER A 347 -0.60 29.06 -0.90
N LEU A 348 0.29 29.81 -1.54
CA LEU A 348 1.42 30.46 -0.85
C LEU A 348 0.96 31.57 0.11
N LYS A 349 -0.28 32.08 -0.03
CA LYS A 349 -0.86 33.07 0.88
C LYS A 349 -1.23 32.38 2.20
N GLY A 350 -0.30 32.43 3.15
CA GLY A 350 -0.36 31.74 4.45
C GLY A 350 0.95 31.03 4.80
N ALA A 351 1.80 30.77 3.80
CA ALA A 351 3.16 30.27 3.98
C ALA A 351 4.10 31.40 4.43
N ALA A 352 4.04 31.72 5.73
CA ALA A 352 5.06 32.40 6.51
C ALA A 352 5.53 33.79 6.01
N ARG A 353 4.80 34.85 6.37
CA ARG A 353 5.45 36.09 6.78
C ARG A 353 5.82 35.94 8.28
N GLY A 354 7.12 35.92 8.61
CA GLY A 354 7.60 36.17 9.99
C GLY A 354 8.15 35.00 10.84
N GLN A 355 8.38 33.79 10.31
CA GLN A 355 8.83 32.64 11.12
C GLN A 355 10.26 32.19 10.77
N TRP A 356 11.24 33.00 11.15
CA TRP A 356 12.68 32.74 10.98
C TRP A 356 13.14 31.40 11.59
N TRP A 357 12.50 30.95 12.68
CA TRP A 357 12.76 29.63 13.29
C TRP A 357 12.43 28.43 12.39
N ARG A 358 11.64 28.61 11.32
CA ARG A 358 11.35 27.54 10.35
C ARG A 358 12.49 27.33 9.35
N ALA A 359 13.36 28.31 9.14
CA ALA A 359 14.45 28.17 8.17
C ALA A 359 15.46 27.05 8.54
N PRO A 360 15.91 26.91 9.80
CA PRO A 360 16.69 25.75 10.23
C PRO A 360 15.94 24.42 10.04
N MET A 361 14.63 24.38 10.33
CA MET A 361 13.81 23.17 10.17
C MET A 361 13.66 22.75 8.70
N ILE A 362 13.57 23.71 7.79
CA ILE A 362 13.59 23.49 6.34
C ILE A 362 14.93 22.87 5.93
N VAL A 363 16.05 23.47 6.33
CA VAL A 363 17.39 22.97 6.03
C VAL A 363 17.58 21.55 6.58
N LEU A 364 17.17 21.31 7.83
CA LEU A 364 17.28 20.00 8.46
C LEU A 364 16.41 18.95 7.76
N SER A 365 15.18 19.32 7.36
CA SER A 365 14.27 18.43 6.64
C SER A 365 14.83 18.05 5.26
N PHE A 366 15.38 19.01 4.51
CA PHE A 366 16.03 18.74 3.24
C PHE A 366 17.34 17.96 3.39
N PHE A 367 18.13 18.25 4.43
CA PHE A 367 19.33 17.48 4.77
C PHE A 367 18.96 16.03 5.09
N PHE A 368 17.93 15.82 5.91
CA PHE A 368 17.38 14.51 6.22
C PHE A 368 16.92 13.81 4.95
N LEU A 369 16.05 14.40 4.13
CA LEU A 369 15.59 13.79 2.87
C LEU A 369 16.73 13.42 1.92
N ARG A 370 17.78 14.25 1.86
CA ARG A 370 18.96 13.99 1.01
C ARG A 370 19.85 12.88 1.56
N ARG A 371 19.98 12.77 2.88
CA ARG A 371 20.88 11.81 3.55
C ARG A 371 20.18 10.54 3.99
N PHE A 372 18.85 10.53 4.06
CA PHE A 372 18.07 9.42 4.57
C PHE A 372 18.37 8.10 3.85
N PRO A 373 18.46 8.03 2.50
CA PRO A 373 18.83 6.77 1.85
C PRO A 373 20.20 6.23 2.30
N ALA A 374 21.18 7.12 2.50
CA ALA A 374 22.50 6.73 2.99
C ALA A 374 22.46 6.31 4.47
N ILE A 375 21.65 6.98 5.30
CA ILE A 375 21.45 6.64 6.72
C ILE A 375 20.68 5.32 6.86
N ALA A 376 19.65 5.11 6.04
CA ALA A 376 18.86 3.89 5.97
C ALA A 376 19.75 2.67 5.69
N GLY A 377 20.73 2.83 4.79
CA GLY A 377 21.75 1.81 4.49
C GLY A 377 22.73 1.50 5.63
N LEU A 378 22.85 2.37 6.65
CA LEU A 378 23.67 2.12 7.84
C LEU A 378 22.93 1.28 8.90
N PHE A 379 21.60 1.20 8.84
CA PHE A 379 20.87 0.31 9.74
C PHE A 379 21.07 -1.13 9.32
N PRO A 380 21.42 -2.04 10.25
CA PRO A 380 21.68 -3.44 9.94
C PRO A 380 20.51 -4.06 9.16
N VAL A 381 20.82 -4.52 7.94
CA VAL A 381 19.92 -5.35 7.13
C VAL A 381 19.84 -6.70 7.83
N HIS A 382 18.79 -6.91 8.61
CA HIS A 382 18.48 -8.23 9.11
C HIS A 382 17.77 -8.98 7.99
N GLY A 383 18.17 -10.24 7.75
CA GLY A 383 17.48 -11.09 6.79
C GLY A 383 16.00 -11.20 7.13
N VAL A 384 15.16 -11.27 6.09
CA VAL A 384 13.72 -11.47 6.22
C VAL A 384 13.46 -12.71 7.07
N ARG A 385 12.77 -12.54 8.20
CA ARG A 385 12.37 -13.65 9.08
C ARG A 385 10.93 -14.01 8.79
N LEU A 386 10.71 -15.26 8.39
CA LEU A 386 9.38 -15.79 8.14
C LEU A 386 9.13 -16.91 9.15
N LYS A 387 8.03 -16.82 9.90
CA LYS A 387 7.62 -17.86 10.85
C LYS A 387 6.30 -18.48 10.40
N PRO A 388 6.30 -19.71 9.87
CA PRO A 388 5.07 -20.47 9.68
C PRO A 388 4.41 -20.72 11.04
N LEU A 389 3.12 -20.44 11.17
CA LEU A 389 2.34 -20.75 12.36
C LEU A 389 1.90 -22.21 12.34
N ARG A 390 1.89 -22.84 13.52
CA ARG A 390 1.38 -24.19 13.77
C ARG A 390 0.22 -24.12 14.76
N ALA A 391 -0.64 -25.14 14.80
CA ALA A 391 -1.81 -25.19 15.69
C ALA A 391 -1.49 -25.09 17.21
N GLY A 392 -0.23 -25.29 17.60
CA GLY A 392 0.28 -25.10 18.96
C GLY A 392 0.98 -23.77 19.21
N ASP A 393 1.22 -22.95 18.18
CA ASP A 393 1.71 -21.57 18.33
C ASP A 393 0.53 -20.70 18.77
N VAL A 394 0.35 -20.56 20.08
CA VAL A 394 -0.59 -19.59 20.66
C VAL A 394 -0.13 -18.20 20.22
N VAL A 395 -0.90 -17.53 19.36
CA VAL A 395 -0.77 -16.08 19.16
C VAL A 395 -1.10 -15.45 20.51
N PRO A 396 -0.20 -14.64 21.11
CA PRO A 396 -0.44 -14.07 22.43
C PRO A 396 -1.80 -13.37 22.41
N GLU A 397 -2.70 -13.79 23.31
CA GLU A 397 -4.06 -13.26 23.39
C GLU A 397 -4.06 -11.75 23.21
N ALA A 398 -4.89 -11.28 22.28
CA ALA A 398 -5.22 -9.86 22.10
C ALA A 398 -5.93 -9.34 23.37
N LYS A 399 -5.18 -9.12 24.45
CA LYS A 399 -5.66 -8.37 25.61
C LYS A 399 -5.63 -6.89 25.28
N ALA A 400 -6.63 -6.38 24.56
CA ALA A 400 -6.98 -4.95 24.56
C ALA A 400 -8.25 -4.63 23.75
N ILE A 401 -9.43 -5.20 24.05
CA ILE A 401 -10.70 -4.59 23.59
C ILE A 401 -11.73 -4.38 24.72
N GLU A 402 -11.59 -4.95 25.91
CA GLU A 402 -12.56 -4.70 27.00
C GLU A 402 -12.41 -3.35 27.75
N GLN A 403 -11.36 -2.56 27.48
CA GLN A 403 -11.15 -1.29 28.20
C GLN A 403 -11.74 -0.06 27.52
N HIS A 404 -12.15 -0.12 26.24
CA HIS A 404 -12.81 1.02 25.58
C HIS A 404 -14.34 0.99 25.60
N GLN A 405 -14.96 -0.17 25.88
CA GLN A 405 -16.41 -0.23 26.12
C GLN A 405 -16.77 0.17 27.56
N ASN A 406 -15.98 -0.23 28.56
CA ASN A 406 -16.22 0.14 29.96
C ASN A 406 -16.02 1.63 30.28
N LEU A 407 -15.16 2.34 29.54
CA LEU A 407 -15.00 3.79 29.71
C LEU A 407 -16.16 4.59 29.11
N HIS A 408 -16.92 4.04 28.16
CA HIS A 408 -18.09 4.69 27.58
C HIS A 408 -19.37 4.44 28.37
N GLU A 409 -19.50 3.30 29.07
CA GLU A 409 -20.64 3.05 29.96
C GLU A 409 -20.53 3.81 31.30
N LEU A 410 -19.31 3.98 31.84
CA LEU A 410 -19.09 4.73 33.09
C LEU A 410 -19.27 6.25 32.95
N ASP A 411 -19.22 6.81 31.74
CA ASP A 411 -19.49 8.23 31.48
C ASP A 411 -20.98 8.51 31.20
N GLN A 412 -21.78 7.51 30.80
CA GLN A 412 -23.23 7.69 30.63
C GLN A 412 -24.02 7.60 31.95
N GLU A 413 -23.53 6.86 32.95
CA GLU A 413 -24.16 6.79 34.29
C GLU A 413 -23.89 8.03 35.17
N LYS A 414 -22.99 8.94 34.77
CA LYS A 414 -22.68 10.17 35.52
C LYS A 414 -23.38 11.44 35.00
N THR A 415 -24.19 11.33 33.95
CA THR A 415 -24.94 12.46 33.37
C THR A 415 -26.45 12.23 33.29
N SER A 416 -26.98 11.29 34.07
CA SER A 416 -28.43 11.10 34.28
C SER A 416 -28.85 11.43 35.70
#